data_AF-A0A930QP90-F1
#
_entry.id   AF-A0A930QP90-F1
#
_cell.length_a   1.000
_cell.length_b   1.000
_cell.length_c   1.000
_cell.angle_alpha   90.00
_cell.angle_beta   90.00
_cell.angle_gamma   90.00
#
_symmetry.space_group_name_H-M   'P 1'
#
loop_
_entity.id
_entity.type
_entity.pdbx_description
1 polymer ?
#
loop_
_entity_poly.entity_id
_entity_poly.type
_entity_poly.pdbx_seq_one_letter_code
_entity_poly.pdbx_strand_id
1 'polypeptide(L)'
;MPSKWLLYALLVAGCLLLLAGCGNGARAGGGGEVFYRGTDDTGAEVVVAEKPHRIVSLGRGMDEILLGIAPPEQIAGLTSTVDDPG
;
A
#
# COMPACT_ATOMS: atom_id res chain seq x y z
N MET A 1 7.47 46.31 6.27
CA MET A 1 8.02 45.54 5.13
C MET A 1 8.73 44.34 5.73
N PRO A 2 8.19 43.10 5.64
CA PRO A 2 8.92 41.94 6.14
C PRO A 2 10.27 41.92 5.44
N SER A 3 11.34 41.82 6.23
CA SER A 3 12.68 41.74 5.68
C SER A 3 12.71 40.54 4.74
N LYS A 4 13.25 40.72 3.53
CA LYS A 4 13.42 39.66 2.53
C LYS A 4 14.03 38.37 3.12
N TRP A 5 14.84 38.52 4.18
CA TRP A 5 15.41 37.45 5.00
C TRP A 5 14.36 36.59 5.73
N LEU A 6 13.30 37.20 6.27
CA LEU A 6 12.22 36.47 6.94
C LEU A 6 11.45 35.59 5.95
N LEU A 7 11.26 36.08 4.71
CA LEU A 7 10.61 35.31 3.64
C LEU A 7 11.46 34.12 3.18
N TYR A 8 12.77 34.31 3.01
CA TYR A 8 13.67 33.20 2.68
C TYR A 8 13.73 32.14 3.79
N ALA A 9 13.78 32.56 5.05
CA ALA A 9 13.76 31.65 6.19
C ALA A 9 12.48 30.80 6.24
N LEU A 10 11.32 31.42 5.98
CA LEU A 10 10.03 30.73 5.98
C LEU A 10 9.92 29.73 4.82
N LEU A 11 10.45 30.07 3.65
CA LEU A 11 10.45 29.20 2.47
C LEU A 11 11.36 27.98 2.65
N VAL A 12 12.55 28.16 3.23
CA VAL A 12 13.47 27.05 3.55
C VAL A 12 12.86 26.12 4.62
N ALA A 13 12.24 26.69 5.66
CA ALA A 13 11.54 25.91 6.68
C ALA A 13 10.38 25.08 6.10
N GLY A 14 9.62 25.66 5.15
CA GLY A 14 8.57 24.95 4.42
C GLY A 14 9.11 23.78 3.59
N CYS A 15 10.22 23.96 2.86
CA CYS A 15 10.86 22.89 2.10
C CYS A 15 11.38 21.75 2.99
N LEU A 16 11.93 22.07 4.17
CA LEU A 16 12.39 21.08 5.14
C LEU A 16 11.23 20.23 5.70
N LEU A 17 10.04 20.83 5.91
CA LEU A 17 8.84 20.12 6.34
C LEU A 17 8.32 19.14 5.27
N LEU A 18 8.48 19.45 3.98
CA LEU A 18 8.12 18.55 2.88
C LEU A 18 9.05 17.32 2.81
N LEU A 19 10.32 17.48 3.17
CA LEU A 19 11.28 16.37 3.24
C LEU A 19 11.11 15.51 4.51
N ALA A 20 10.50 16.05 5.55
CA ALA A 20 10.14 15.33 6.77
C ALA A 20 8.77 14.63 6.69
N GLY A 21 8.11 14.66 5.52
CA GLY A 21 6.92 13.88 5.19
C GLY A 21 7.20 12.38 5.37
N CYS A 22 6.79 11.86 6.52
CA CYS A 22 7.05 10.53 7.03
C CYS A 22 6.74 9.40 6.04
N GLY A 23 7.79 8.87 5.41
CA GLY A 23 7.84 7.50 4.89
C GLY A 23 8.44 6.50 5.90
N ASN A 24 8.60 6.87 7.18
CA ASN A 24 9.11 5.97 8.19
C ASN A 24 7.95 5.35 8.98
N GLY A 25 7.18 4.50 8.31
CA GLY A 25 6.35 3.52 9.00
C GLY A 25 7.28 2.63 9.80
N ALA A 26 7.39 2.89 11.10
CA ALA A 26 8.09 2.02 12.02
C ALA A 26 7.53 0.61 11.80
N ARG A 27 8.38 -0.29 11.29
CA ARG A 27 8.05 -1.70 11.11
C ARG A 27 7.65 -2.23 12.47
N ALA A 28 6.37 -2.46 12.68
CA ALA A 28 5.86 -3.24 13.79
C ALA A 28 6.28 -4.70 13.55
N GLY A 29 7.56 -5.00 13.75
CA GLY A 29 8.08 -6.35 13.93
C GLY A 29 7.71 -6.84 15.33
N GLY A 30 6.41 -6.96 15.61
CA GLY A 30 5.91 -7.68 16.76
C GLY A 30 6.12 -9.17 16.51
N GLY A 31 6.84 -9.85 17.39
CA GLY A 31 7.24 -11.27 17.28
C GLY A 31 6.09 -12.28 17.42
N GLY A 32 4.95 -12.02 16.80
CA GLY A 32 3.91 -13.02 16.56
C GLY A 32 4.20 -13.80 15.28
N GLU A 33 3.77 -15.05 15.23
CA GLU A 33 3.74 -15.83 13.99
C GLU A 33 2.84 -15.09 12.99
N VAL A 34 3.41 -14.68 11.84
CA VAL A 34 2.67 -14.01 10.77
C VAL A 34 2.30 -15.04 9.70
N PHE A 35 1.06 -15.00 9.20
CA PHE A 35 0.57 -15.91 8.18
C PHE A 35 1.40 -15.87 6.89
N TYR A 36 1.81 -14.67 6.47
CA TYR A 36 2.66 -14.51 5.30
C TYR A 36 3.56 -13.27 5.43
N ARG A 37 4.80 -13.41 4.96
CA ARG A 37 5.75 -12.31 4.77
C ARG A 37 6.44 -12.50 3.43
N GLY A 38 6.40 -11.49 2.59
CA GLY A 38 7.03 -11.49 1.27
C GLY A 38 7.38 -10.09 0.80
N THR A 39 7.95 -10.00 -0.39
CA THR A 39 8.27 -8.73 -1.06
C THR A 39 7.49 -8.67 -2.36
N ASP A 40 6.83 -7.55 -2.63
CA ASP A 40 6.13 -7.34 -3.90
C ASP A 40 7.08 -6.95 -5.04
N ASP A 41 6.52 -6.75 -6.23
CA ASP A 41 7.25 -6.38 -7.45
C ASP A 41 7.87 -4.98 -7.41
N THR A 42 7.39 -4.11 -6.52
CA THR A 42 7.95 -2.77 -6.28
C THR A 42 9.10 -2.78 -5.28
N GLY A 43 9.35 -3.92 -4.63
CA GLY A 43 10.35 -4.06 -3.57
C GLY A 43 9.80 -3.73 -2.17
N ALA A 44 8.50 -3.53 -2.02
CA ALA A 44 7.88 -3.27 -0.73
C ALA A 44 7.64 -4.58 0.05
N GLU A 45 7.83 -4.51 1.37
CA GLU A 45 7.58 -5.65 2.26
C GLU A 45 6.08 -5.77 2.54
N VAL A 46 5.52 -6.93 2.21
CA VAL A 46 4.13 -7.31 2.49
C VAL A 46 4.11 -8.25 3.70
N VAL A 47 3.39 -7.83 4.74
CA VAL A 47 3.16 -8.65 5.94
C VAL A 47 1.66 -8.87 6.11
N VAL A 48 1.25 -10.12 6.15
CA VAL A 48 -0.13 -10.54 6.39
C VAL A 48 -0.16 -11.29 7.71
N ALA A 49 -0.84 -10.73 8.70
CA ALA A 49 -0.85 -11.26 10.07
C ALA A 49 -1.60 -12.59 10.16
N GLU A 50 -2.77 -12.68 9.53
CA GLU A 50 -3.66 -13.85 9.56
C GLU A 50 -4.12 -14.21 8.14
N LYS A 51 -4.65 -15.42 7.96
CA LYS A 51 -5.20 -15.84 6.66
C LYS A 51 -6.24 -14.82 6.16
N PRO A 52 -6.15 -14.32 4.91
CA PRO A 52 -7.13 -13.37 4.39
C PRO A 52 -8.54 -13.96 4.32
N HIS A 53 -9.52 -13.19 4.78
CA HIS A 53 -10.95 -13.56 4.72
C HIS A 53 -11.76 -12.71 3.74
N ARG A 54 -11.22 -11.56 3.31
CA ARG A 54 -11.83 -10.64 2.35
C ARG A 54 -10.75 -10.06 1.45
N ILE A 55 -10.80 -10.41 0.16
CA ILE A 55 -9.78 -10.08 -0.84
C ILE A 55 -10.43 -9.19 -1.91
N VAL A 56 -9.78 -8.08 -2.22
CA VAL A 56 -10.16 -7.19 -3.31
C VAL A 56 -9.05 -7.23 -4.36
N SER A 57 -9.38 -7.61 -5.58
CA SER A 57 -8.45 -7.54 -6.70
C SER A 57 -8.52 -6.19 -7.40
N LEU A 58 -7.37 -5.69 -7.84
CA LEU A 58 -7.21 -4.38 -8.50
C LEU A 58 -6.72 -4.48 -9.95
N GLY A 59 -6.47 -5.70 -10.45
CA GLY A 59 -5.91 -5.91 -11.77
C GLY A 59 -6.62 -7.02 -12.51
N ARG A 60 -6.95 -6.79 -13.79
CA ARG A 60 -7.68 -7.75 -14.63
C ARG A 60 -7.03 -9.14 -14.65
N GLY A 61 -5.70 -9.21 -14.82
CA GLY A 61 -4.99 -10.49 -14.79
C GLY A 61 -5.00 -11.19 -13.42
N MET A 62 -5.19 -10.44 -12.34
CA MET A 62 -5.28 -11.00 -10.99
C MET A 62 -6.68 -11.51 -10.66
N ASP A 63 -7.72 -10.98 -11.31
CA ASP A 63 -9.11 -11.44 -11.10
C ASP A 63 -9.25 -12.93 -11.44
N GLU A 64 -8.73 -13.34 -12.60
CA GLU A 64 -8.74 -14.74 -13.05
C GLU A 64 -7.96 -15.67 -12.12
N ILE A 65 -6.78 -15.24 -11.67
CA ILE A 65 -5.99 -15.98 -10.70
C ILE A 65 -6.75 -16.12 -9.38
N LEU A 66 -7.35 -15.04 -8.90
CA LEU A 66 -8.08 -15.00 -7.65
C LEU A 66 -9.31 -15.92 -7.69
N LEU A 67 -10.07 -15.90 -8.79
CA LEU A 67 -11.19 -16.81 -9.03
C LEU A 67 -10.76 -18.29 -9.04
N GLY A 68 -9.55 -18.57 -9.52
CA GLY A 68 -8.99 -19.93 -9.54
C GLY A 68 -8.51 -20.46 -8.19
N ILE A 69 -8.17 -19.60 -7.23
CA ILE A 69 -7.52 -20.00 -5.97
C ILE A 69 -8.30 -19.68 -4.70
N ALA A 70 -9.21 -18.71 -4.73
CA ALA A 70 -9.97 -18.27 -3.57
C ALA A 70 -11.44 -18.72 -3.68
N PRO A 71 -12.04 -19.19 -2.57
CA PRO A 71 -13.46 -19.46 -2.54
C PRO A 71 -14.24 -18.13 -2.71
N PRO A 72 -15.41 -18.12 -3.38
CA PRO A 72 -16.15 -16.89 -3.66
C PRO A 72 -16.48 -16.07 -2.40
N GLU A 73 -16.71 -16.72 -1.26
CA GLU A 73 -17.03 -16.06 0.01
C GLU A 73 -15.87 -15.23 0.57
N GLN A 74 -14.63 -15.49 0.13
CA GLN A 74 -13.45 -14.70 0.48
C GLN A 74 -13.22 -13.51 -0.47
N ILE A 75 -13.92 -13.43 -1.60
CA ILE A 75 -13.72 -12.38 -2.61
C ILE A 75 -14.69 -11.23 -2.30
N ALA A 76 -14.14 -10.10 -1.87
CA ALA A 76 -14.90 -8.89 -1.57
C ALA A 76 -15.08 -7.97 -2.78
N GLY A 77 -14.23 -8.11 -3.80
CA GLY A 77 -14.33 -7.33 -5.03
C GLY A 77 -13.34 -7.78 -6.11
N LEU A 78 -13.77 -7.61 -7.35
CA LEU A 78 -12.99 -7.83 -8.58
C LEU A 78 -13.05 -6.55 -9.41
N THR A 79 -12.24 -6.45 -10.46
CA THR A 79 -12.37 -5.32 -11.38
C THR A 79 -13.70 -5.40 -12.13
N SER A 80 -14.20 -4.25 -12.61
CA SER A 80 -15.45 -4.20 -13.40
C SER A 80 -15.33 -4.88 -14.77
N THR A 81 -14.14 -5.34 -15.15
CA THR A 81 -13.83 -5.95 -16.43
C THR A 81 -13.50 -7.43 -16.31
N VAL A 82 -13.77 -8.04 -15.15
CA VAL A 82 -13.52 -9.48 -14.94
C VAL A 82 -14.32 -10.34 -15.93
N ASP A 83 -15.51 -9.91 -16.31
CA ASP A 83 -16.36 -10.64 -17.24
C ASP A 83 -16.04 -10.31 -18.72
N ASP A 84 -15.06 -9.44 -18.99
CA ASP A 84 -14.68 -9.11 -20.37
C ASP A 84 -13.89 -10.27 -20.99
N PRO A 85 -14.21 -10.68 -22.23
CA PRO A 85 -13.38 -11.65 -22.94
C PRO A 85 -11.98 -11.07 -23.17
N GLY A 86 -10.94 -11.87 -22.87
CA GLY A 86 -9.53 -11.54 -23.07
C GLY A 86 -9.09 -11.46 -24.52
#